data_AF-A0A150J4A9-F1
#
_entry.id   AF-A0A150J4A9-F1
#
_cell.length_a   1.000
_cell.length_b   1.000
_cell.length_c   1.000
_cell.angle_alpha   90.00
_cell.angle_beta   90.00
_cell.angle_gamma   90.00
#
_symmetry.space_group_name_H-M   'P 1'
#
loop_
_entity.id
_entity.type
_entity.pdbx_description
1 polymer ?
#
loop_
_entity_poly.entity_id
_entity_poly.type
_entity_poly.pdbx_seq_one_letter_code
_entity_poly.pdbx_strand_id
1 'polypeptide(L)'
;MFGGLTTFIPESFLEWGYFGIFISGIFYVFSFTAPLATALILIFSVDKNIILLGLIAGIGSLVGDILIFHFIRISFTDEIKELSEHKLSIFTLKKIPKQYQKYLAYAVGSFFIATPLPDEIGVTILASSKEVKLKHFGIVSYILNTGGIFLIILLRNIL
;
A
#
# COMPACT_ATOMS: atom_id res chain seq x y z
N MET A 1 -4.71 -3.91 25.36
CA MET A 1 -5.13 -2.52 25.62
C MET A 1 -6.34 -2.02 24.78
N PHE A 2 -6.97 -2.84 23.92
CA PHE A 2 -8.07 -2.40 23.03
C PHE A 2 -9.48 -2.95 23.35
N GLY A 3 -9.64 -3.73 24.43
CA GLY A 3 -10.93 -4.35 24.81
C GLY A 3 -12.05 -3.36 25.16
N GLY A 4 -11.73 -2.07 25.39
CA GLY A 4 -12.72 -1.01 25.55
C GLY A 4 -13.20 -0.36 24.25
N LEU A 5 -12.53 -0.59 23.11
CA LEU A 5 -12.99 -0.02 21.83
C LEU A 5 -14.16 -0.80 21.23
N THR A 6 -14.26 -2.09 21.51
CA THR A 6 -15.36 -2.93 21.02
C THR A 6 -16.72 -2.48 21.57
N THR A 7 -16.76 -1.82 22.73
CA THR A 7 -18.00 -1.27 23.31
C THR A 7 -18.46 0.03 22.67
N PHE A 8 -17.59 0.73 21.93
CA PHE A 8 -17.92 1.99 21.24
C PHE A 8 -18.24 1.82 19.76
N ILE A 9 -18.10 0.61 19.22
CA ILE A 9 -18.34 0.33 17.80
C ILE A 9 -19.74 -0.28 17.67
N PRO A 10 -20.63 0.31 16.84
CA PRO A 10 -21.94 -0.28 16.58
C PRO A 10 -21.79 -1.72 16.10
N GLU A 11 -22.59 -2.64 16.63
CA GLU A 11 -22.59 -4.05 16.19
C GLU A 11 -22.76 -4.19 14.68
N SER A 12 -23.50 -3.26 14.06
CA SER A 12 -23.67 -3.15 12.60
C SER A 12 -22.38 -3.00 11.81
N PHE A 13 -21.30 -2.50 12.42
CA PHE A 13 -19.99 -2.38 11.76
C PHE A 13 -19.20 -3.69 11.80
N LEU A 14 -19.38 -4.50 12.85
CA LEU A 14 -18.81 -5.85 12.96
C LEU A 14 -19.48 -6.84 11.98
N GLU A 15 -20.75 -6.61 11.65
CA GLU A 15 -21.50 -7.38 10.63
C GLU A 15 -20.88 -7.28 9.24
N TRP A 16 -20.13 -6.22 8.94
CA TRP A 16 -19.43 -6.08 7.65
C TRP A 16 -18.35 -7.15 7.47
N GLY A 17 -17.86 -7.75 8.56
CA GLY A 17 -16.98 -8.92 8.57
C GLY A 17 -15.81 -8.80 7.59
N TYR A 18 -15.72 -9.75 6.66
CA TYR A 18 -14.66 -9.79 5.64
C TYR A 18 -14.68 -8.60 4.66
N PHE A 19 -15.86 -8.03 4.39
CA PHE A 19 -15.96 -6.84 3.54
C PHE A 19 -15.39 -5.61 4.24
N GLY A 20 -15.64 -5.44 5.54
CA GLY A 20 -15.03 -4.39 6.35
C GLY A 20 -13.50 -4.50 6.40
N ILE A 21 -12.98 -5.73 6.51
CA ILE A 21 -11.53 -6.01 6.46
C ILE A 21 -10.94 -5.58 5.11
N PHE A 22 -11.59 -5.94 4.00
CA PHE A 22 -11.15 -5.58 2.65
C PHE A 22 -11.11 -4.05 2.47
N ILE A 23 -12.17 -3.35 2.87
CA ILE A 23 -12.26 -1.88 2.78
C ILE A 23 -11.21 -1.22 3.67
N SER A 24 -10.99 -1.74 4.88
CA SER A 24 -9.91 -1.26 5.75
C SER A 24 -8.54 -1.43 5.10
N GLY A 25 -8.32 -2.54 4.39
CA GLY A 25 -7.13 -2.75 3.56
C GLY A 25 -6.94 -1.69 2.47
N ILE A 26 -8.00 -1.29 1.77
CA ILE A 26 -7.92 -0.21 0.77
C ILE A 26 -7.48 1.10 1.44
N PHE A 27 -8.05 1.44 2.59
CA PHE A 27 -7.72 2.68 3.30
C PHE A 27 -6.39 2.62 4.05
N TYR A 28 -5.81 1.44 4.22
CA TYR A 28 -4.54 1.25 4.92
C TYR A 28 -3.37 1.93 4.20
N VAL A 29 -3.37 1.91 2.86
CA VAL A 29 -2.25 2.44 2.04
C VAL A 29 -2.28 3.95 1.84
N PHE A 30 -3.33 4.63 2.30
CA PHE A 30 -3.37 6.09 2.22
C PHE A 30 -2.93 6.69 3.56
N SER A 31 -1.86 7.47 3.56
CA SER A 31 -1.25 8.09 4.75
C SER A 31 -2.25 8.80 5.65
N PHE A 32 -3.24 9.47 5.04
CA PHE A 32 -4.25 10.20 5.79
C PHE A 32 -5.23 9.27 6.53
N THR A 33 -5.56 8.10 5.95
CA THR A 33 -6.50 7.14 6.54
C THR A 33 -5.81 5.96 7.25
N ALA A 34 -4.50 5.78 7.07
CA ALA A 34 -3.75 4.64 7.57
C ALA A 34 -3.89 4.41 9.08
N PRO A 35 -3.83 5.43 9.97
CA PRO A 35 -4.02 5.21 11.41
C PRO A 35 -5.42 4.65 11.75
N LEU A 36 -6.46 5.18 11.09
CA LEU A 36 -7.84 4.75 11.30
C LEU A 36 -8.07 3.34 10.73
N ALA A 37 -7.59 3.09 9.51
CA ALA A 37 -7.66 1.79 8.87
C ALA A 37 -6.92 0.71 9.67
N THR A 38 -5.75 1.05 10.22
CA THR A 38 -4.99 0.17 11.11
C THR A 38 -5.79 -0.18 12.36
N ALA A 39 -6.43 0.81 12.99
CA ALA A 39 -7.31 0.55 14.14
C ALA A 39 -8.45 -0.41 13.77
N LEU A 40 -9.10 -0.19 12.62
CA LEU A 40 -10.16 -1.07 12.12
C LEU A 40 -9.67 -2.50 11.86
N ILE A 41 -8.52 -2.67 11.23
CA ILE A 41 -7.88 -3.99 11.02
C ILE A 41 -7.65 -4.69 12.36
N LEU A 42 -7.16 -3.97 13.37
CA LEU A 42 -6.96 -4.52 14.73
C LEU A 42 -8.27 -4.91 15.41
N ILE A 43 -9.33 -4.10 15.27
CA ILE A 43 -10.67 -4.40 15.78
C ILE A 43 -11.22 -5.66 15.11
N PHE A 44 -11.17 -5.74 13.78
CA PHE A 44 -11.62 -6.93 13.05
C PHE A 44 -10.77 -8.18 13.35
N SER A 45 -9.53 -8.00 13.84
CA SER A 45 -8.66 -9.12 14.23
C SER A 45 -9.03 -9.77 15.55
N VAL A 46 -9.97 -9.19 16.30
CA VAL A 46 -10.56 -9.82 17.48
C VAL A 46 -11.38 -11.03 17.00
N ASP A 47 -11.06 -12.23 17.51
CA ASP A 47 -11.78 -13.49 17.26
C ASP A 47 -11.88 -13.97 15.80
N LYS A 48 -11.03 -13.45 14.90
CA LYS A 48 -10.93 -13.89 13.50
C LYS A 48 -9.63 -14.65 13.24
N ASN A 49 -9.66 -15.48 12.20
CA ASN A 49 -8.45 -16.13 11.68
C ASN A 49 -7.50 -15.07 11.12
N ILE A 50 -6.35 -14.90 11.78
CA ILE A 50 -5.34 -13.88 11.45
C ILE A 50 -4.88 -14.02 10.00
N ILE A 51 -4.64 -15.26 9.53
CA ILE A 51 -4.15 -15.53 8.17
C ILE A 51 -5.17 -15.02 7.15
N LEU A 52 -6.43 -15.43 7.29
CA LEU A 52 -7.48 -15.04 6.35
C LEU A 52 -7.72 -13.52 6.37
N LEU A 53 -7.71 -12.91 7.55
CA LEU A 53 -7.88 -11.47 7.71
C LEU A 53 -6.75 -10.69 7.02
N GLY A 54 -5.49 -11.07 7.27
CA GLY A 54 -4.34 -10.42 6.65
C GLY A 54 -4.34 -10.56 5.13
N LEU A 55 -4.70 -11.73 4.60
CA LEU A 55 -4.82 -11.94 3.15
C LEU A 55 -5.90 -11.05 2.53
N ILE A 56 -7.06 -10.91 3.17
CA ILE A 56 -8.19 -10.09 2.66
C ILE A 56 -7.86 -8.60 2.74
N ALA A 57 -7.32 -8.14 3.86
CA ALA A 57 -6.85 -6.76 4.01
C ALA A 57 -5.72 -6.47 3.01
N GLY A 58 -4.84 -7.43 2.78
CA GLY A 58 -3.81 -7.40 1.74
C GLY A 58 -4.40 -7.18 0.35
N ILE A 59 -5.47 -7.89 -0.02
CA ILE A 59 -6.12 -7.69 -1.34
C ILE A 59 -6.71 -6.27 -1.41
N GLY A 60 -7.29 -5.79 -0.32
CA GLY A 60 -7.73 -4.40 -0.20
C GLY A 60 -6.60 -3.40 -0.45
N SER A 61 -5.46 -3.58 0.23
CA SER A 61 -4.30 -2.70 0.07
C SER A 61 -3.78 -2.68 -1.37
N LEU A 62 -3.75 -3.85 -2.04
CA LEU A 62 -3.38 -3.93 -3.46
C LEU A 62 -4.33 -3.12 -4.33
N VAL A 63 -5.64 -3.14 -4.06
CA VAL A 63 -6.62 -2.31 -4.80
C VAL A 63 -6.32 -0.84 -4.58
N GLY A 64 -6.08 -0.40 -3.35
CA GLY A 64 -5.69 0.98 -3.04
C GLY A 64 -4.42 1.41 -3.78
N ASP A 65 -3.39 0.58 -3.73
CA ASP A 65 -2.11 0.82 -4.41
C ASP A 65 -2.24 0.85 -5.93
N ILE A 66 -3.10 0.03 -6.53
CA ILE A 66 -3.41 0.10 -7.97
C ILE A 66 -4.10 1.42 -8.31
N LEU A 67 -5.01 1.92 -7.46
CA LEU A 67 -5.65 3.22 -7.66
C LEU A 67 -4.62 4.34 -7.63
N ILE A 68 -3.73 4.35 -6.63
CA ILE A 68 -2.64 5.33 -6.54
C ILE A 68 -1.73 5.23 -7.77
N PHE A 69 -1.29 4.01 -8.12
CA PHE A 69 -0.43 3.78 -9.28
C PHE A 69 -1.06 4.31 -10.57
N HIS A 70 -2.34 4.05 -10.78
CA HIS A 70 -3.06 4.49 -11.97
C HIS A 70 -3.27 6.00 -11.97
N PHE A 71 -3.63 6.60 -10.83
CA PHE A 71 -3.76 8.04 -10.66
C PHE A 71 -2.45 8.75 -11.01
N ILE A 72 -1.32 8.31 -10.45
CA ILE A 72 0.01 8.87 -10.76
C ILE A 72 0.33 8.67 -12.25
N ARG A 73 0.09 7.49 -12.81
CA ARG A 73 0.33 7.27 -14.25
C ARG A 73 -0.47 8.25 -15.11
N ILE A 74 -1.76 8.44 -14.84
CA ILE A 74 -2.62 9.34 -15.63
C ILE A 74 -2.20 10.79 -15.44
N SER A 75 -2.15 11.27 -14.19
CA SER A 75 -1.88 12.69 -13.88
C SER A 75 -0.56 13.16 -14.44
N PHE A 76 0.44 12.28 -14.44
CA PHE A 76 1.77 12.59 -14.95
C PHE A 76 1.99 12.09 -16.38
N THR A 77 1.01 11.55 -17.11
CA THR A 77 1.25 10.98 -18.46
C THR A 77 1.81 12.02 -19.43
N ASP A 78 1.24 13.23 -19.43
CA ASP A 78 1.65 14.29 -20.35
C ASP A 78 2.97 14.93 -19.91
N GLU A 79 3.14 15.16 -18.61
CA GLU A 79 4.40 15.65 -18.02
C GLU A 79 5.55 14.63 -18.17
N ILE A 80 5.28 13.32 -18.03
CA ILE A 80 6.27 12.25 -18.25
C ILE A 80 6.61 12.10 -19.74
N LYS A 81 5.68 12.40 -20.66
CA LYS A 81 5.97 12.47 -22.10
C LYS A 81 6.85 13.67 -22.39
N GLU A 82 6.47 14.85 -21.92
CA GLU A 82 7.20 16.10 -22.12
C GLU A 82 8.58 16.08 -21.45
N LEU A 83 8.72 15.52 -20.24
CA LEU A 83 10.01 15.28 -19.56
C LEU A 83 10.86 14.19 -20.23
N SER A 84 10.25 13.31 -21.04
CA SER A 84 11.01 12.34 -21.82
C SER A 84 11.49 12.90 -23.16
N GLU A 85 10.85 13.94 -23.67
CA GLU A 85 11.20 14.66 -24.89
C GLU A 85 12.15 15.84 -24.59
N HIS A 86 11.92 16.57 -23.50
CA HIS A 86 12.79 17.62 -22.99
C HIS A 86 13.73 17.09 -21.89
N LYS A 87 15.02 17.37 -22.08
CA LYS A 87 16.17 16.97 -21.26
C LYS A 87 16.14 17.40 -19.77
N LEU A 88 15.00 17.75 -19.17
CA LEU A 88 14.90 18.19 -17.78
C LEU A 88 14.84 17.00 -16.82
N SER A 89 16.03 16.54 -16.51
CA SER A 89 16.37 15.51 -15.52
C SER A 89 16.10 16.06 -14.10
N ILE A 90 14.88 15.90 -13.58
CA ILE A 90 14.60 16.19 -12.15
C ILE A 90 15.27 15.15 -11.24
N PHE A 91 15.64 14.00 -11.79
CA PHE A 91 16.60 13.08 -11.18
C PHE A 91 17.71 12.81 -12.18
N THR A 92 18.97 13.01 -11.77
CA THR A 92 20.23 12.80 -12.50
C THR A 92 20.46 11.34 -12.91
N LEU A 93 19.47 10.70 -13.54
CA LEU A 93 19.43 9.30 -13.96
C LEU A 93 19.88 9.09 -15.41
N LYS A 94 20.29 10.15 -16.12
CA LYS A 94 20.85 10.06 -17.48
C LYS A 94 22.07 9.14 -17.59
N LYS A 95 22.73 8.82 -16.48
CA LYS A 95 23.87 7.89 -16.43
C LYS A 95 23.49 6.44 -16.09
N ILE A 96 22.27 6.18 -15.63
CA ILE A 96 21.83 4.82 -15.28
C ILE A 96 21.16 4.18 -16.50
N PRO A 97 21.68 3.03 -17.00
CA PRO A 97 21.05 2.33 -18.12
C PRO A 97 19.61 1.95 -17.78
N LYS A 98 18.71 2.04 -18.77
CA LYS A 98 17.26 1.77 -18.60
C LYS A 98 16.98 0.43 -17.92
N GLN A 99 17.79 -0.59 -18.20
CA GLN A 99 17.69 -1.92 -17.58
C GLN A 99 17.86 -1.90 -16.06
N TYR A 100 18.68 -0.99 -15.50
CA TYR A 100 18.92 -0.85 -14.05
C TYR A 100 17.92 0.08 -13.37
N GLN A 101 17.29 1.00 -14.12
CA GLN A 101 16.30 1.93 -13.58
C GLN A 101 15.12 1.20 -12.94
N LYS A 102 14.67 0.08 -13.51
CA LYS A 102 13.59 -0.73 -12.92
C LYS A 102 14.00 -1.31 -11.56
N TYR A 103 15.22 -1.82 -11.42
CA TYR A 103 15.69 -2.44 -10.18
C TYR A 103 15.89 -1.40 -9.09
N LEU A 104 16.43 -0.23 -9.44
CA LEU A 104 16.54 0.88 -8.52
C LEU A 104 15.16 1.38 -8.07
N ALA A 105 14.21 1.52 -9.00
CA ALA A 105 12.85 1.89 -8.68
C ALA A 105 12.20 0.87 -7.73
N TYR A 106 12.30 -0.43 -8.03
CA TYR A 106 11.82 -1.48 -7.13
C TYR A 106 12.51 -1.46 -5.78
N ALA A 107 13.83 -1.30 -5.72
CA ALA A 107 14.56 -1.26 -4.45
C ALA A 107 14.10 -0.10 -3.56
N VAL A 108 14.04 1.11 -4.12
CA VAL A 108 13.67 2.31 -3.36
C VAL A 108 12.16 2.30 -3.07
N GLY A 109 11.32 2.09 -4.07
CA GLY A 109 9.86 2.11 -3.91
C GLY A 109 9.36 1.01 -2.95
N SER A 110 9.90 -0.21 -3.05
CA SER A 110 9.55 -1.29 -2.12
C SER A 110 10.04 -0.99 -0.71
N PHE A 111 11.18 -0.31 -0.55
CA PHE A 111 11.65 0.10 0.77
C PHE A 111 10.66 1.04 1.44
N PHE A 112 10.12 2.03 0.71
CA PHE A 112 9.09 2.91 1.25
C PHE A 112 7.80 2.15 1.61
N ILE A 113 7.29 1.30 0.71
CA ILE A 113 6.06 0.50 0.96
C ILE A 113 6.22 -0.47 2.14
N ALA A 114 7.41 -1.05 2.33
CA ALA A 114 7.64 -2.01 3.42
C ALA A 114 7.75 -1.36 4.80
N THR A 115 7.89 -0.04 4.87
CA THR A 115 8.13 0.71 6.11
C THR A 115 6.83 1.37 6.59
N PRO A 116 6.72 1.81 7.85
CA PRO A 116 5.58 2.60 8.33
C PRO A 116 5.55 4.03 7.73
N LEU A 117 6.13 4.21 6.54
CA LEU A 117 6.10 5.44 5.79
C LEU A 117 4.84 5.48 4.90
N PRO A 118 4.47 6.66 4.41
CA PRO A 118 3.47 6.82 3.35
C PRO A 118 3.68 5.89 2.15
N ASP A 119 2.76 4.94 1.91
CA ASP A 119 2.83 4.05 0.73
C ASP A 119 2.74 4.85 -0.57
N GLU A 120 2.07 6.01 -0.56
CA GLU A 120 1.98 6.89 -1.73
C GLU A 120 3.35 7.29 -2.28
N ILE A 121 4.36 7.46 -1.42
CA ILE A 121 5.72 7.80 -1.86
C ILE A 121 6.31 6.62 -2.64
N GLY A 122 6.24 5.41 -2.08
CA GLY A 122 6.78 4.21 -2.71
C GLY A 122 6.07 3.89 -4.03
N VAL A 123 4.73 3.95 -4.04
CA VAL A 123 3.92 3.74 -5.25
C VAL A 123 4.23 4.81 -6.30
N THR A 124 4.40 6.08 -5.92
CA THR A 124 4.74 7.16 -6.85
C THR A 124 6.09 6.92 -7.53
N ILE A 125 7.11 6.49 -6.77
CA ILE A 125 8.43 6.15 -7.33
C ILE A 125 8.31 5.03 -8.36
N LEU A 126 7.54 3.99 -8.05
CA LEU A 126 7.31 2.85 -8.93
C LEU A 126 6.50 3.24 -10.17
N ALA A 127 5.42 4.01 -10.00
CA ALA A 127 4.56 4.48 -11.07
C ALA A 127 5.26 5.47 -12.01
N SER A 128 6.22 6.25 -11.52
CA SER A 128 7.00 7.18 -12.34
C SER A 128 7.98 6.47 -13.28
N SER A 129 8.38 5.24 -12.95
CA SER A 129 9.31 4.45 -13.77
C SER A 129 8.59 3.76 -14.93
N LYS A 130 8.90 4.13 -16.18
CA LYS A 130 8.28 3.53 -17.40
C LYS A 130 8.47 2.00 -17.49
N GLU A 131 9.53 1.47 -16.91
CA GLU A 131 9.87 0.03 -16.98
C GLU A 131 9.09 -0.82 -15.97
N VAL A 132 8.45 -0.19 -14.97
CA VAL A 132 7.65 -0.87 -13.95
C VAL A 132 6.28 -1.24 -14.52
N LYS A 133 6.02 -2.55 -14.60
CA LYS A 133 4.75 -3.12 -15.06
C LYS A 133 3.80 -3.32 -13.89
N LEU A 134 2.52 -2.98 -14.10
CA LEU A 134 1.45 -3.11 -13.10
C LEU A 134 1.39 -4.49 -12.44
N LYS A 135 1.55 -5.58 -13.20
CA LYS A 135 1.54 -6.94 -12.66
C LYS A 135 2.64 -7.21 -11.63
N HIS A 136 3.85 -6.74 -11.90
CA HIS A 136 5.00 -6.96 -11.01
C HIS A 136 4.90 -6.07 -9.78
N PHE A 137 4.51 -4.81 -9.99
CA PHE A 137 4.15 -3.89 -8.90
C PHE A 137 3.10 -4.51 -7.99
N GLY A 138 2.00 -5.02 -8.54
CA GLY A 138 0.91 -5.58 -7.74
C GLY A 138 1.32 -6.79 -6.90
N ILE A 139 2.19 -7.66 -7.42
CA ILE A 139 2.73 -8.78 -6.62
C ILE A 139 3.57 -8.25 -5.45
N VAL A 140 4.46 -7.27 -5.71
CA VAL A 140 5.34 -6.70 -4.68
C VAL A 140 4.52 -5.97 -3.62
N SER A 141 3.64 -5.05 -4.03
CA SER A 141 2.73 -4.31 -3.14
C SER A 141 1.92 -5.26 -2.26
N TYR A 142 1.28 -6.28 -2.87
CA TYR A 142 0.49 -7.25 -2.11
C TYR A 142 1.31 -7.96 -1.04
N ILE A 143 2.51 -8.46 -1.39
CA ILE A 143 3.36 -9.17 -0.43
C ILE A 143 3.81 -8.25 0.71
N LEU A 144 4.24 -7.03 0.39
CA LEU A 144 4.75 -6.09 1.39
C LEU A 144 3.65 -5.62 2.33
N ASN A 145 2.51 -5.16 1.81
CA ASN A 145 1.40 -4.67 2.62
C ASN A 145 0.77 -5.78 3.44
N THR A 146 0.57 -6.97 2.87
CA THR A 146 0.08 -8.13 3.63
C THR A 146 1.05 -8.49 4.76
N GLY A 147 2.37 -8.45 4.50
CA GLY A 147 3.39 -8.66 5.52
C GLY A 147 3.34 -7.62 6.64
N GLY A 148 3.21 -6.33 6.30
CA GLY A 148 3.04 -5.25 7.27
C GLY A 148 1.78 -5.40 8.11
N ILE A 149 0.65 -5.74 7.49
CA ILE A 149 -0.62 -6.01 8.17
C ILE A 149 -0.47 -7.19 9.13
N PHE A 150 0.20 -8.29 8.72
CA PHE A 150 0.48 -9.40 9.63
C PHE A 150 1.33 -8.97 10.81
N LEU A 151 2.38 -8.16 10.59
CA LEU A 151 3.22 -7.63 11.66
C LEU A 151 2.37 -6.86 12.68
N ILE A 152 1.50 -5.96 12.21
CA ILE A 152 0.60 -5.15 13.05
C ILE A 152 -0.33 -6.05 13.89
N ILE A 153 -0.94 -7.06 13.30
CA ILE A 153 -1.84 -7.97 14.02
C ILE A 153 -1.08 -8.82 15.04
N LEU A 154 0.12 -9.30 14.68
CA LEU A 154 0.97 -10.07 15.60
C LEU A 154 1.45 -9.23 16.78
N LEU A 155 1.82 -7.96 16.56
CA LEU A 155 2.20 -7.03 17.62
C LEU A 155 1.08 -6.84 18.63
N ARG A 156 -0.19 -6.77 18.19
CA ARG A 156 -1.36 -6.74 19.09
C ARG A 156 -1.44 -7.95 20.01
N ASN A 157 -1.03 -9.14 19.57
CA ASN A 157 -1.13 -10.36 20.39
C ASN A 157 0.00 -10.46 21.43
N ILE A 158 1.10 -9.72 21.23
CA ILE A 158 2.27 -9.72 22.12
C ILE A 158 2.14 -8.64 23.22
N LEU A 159 1.43 -7.53 22.94
CA LEU A 159 1.27 -6.35 23.80
C LEU A 159 -0.10 -6.30 24.50
#